data_AF-A0A4P9YTQ6-F1
#
_entry.id   AF-A0A4P9YTQ6-F1
#
_cell.length_a   1.000
_cell.length_b   1.000
_cell.length_c   1.000
_cell.angle_alpha   90.00
_cell.angle_beta   90.00
_cell.angle_gamma   90.00
#
_symmetry.space_group_name_H-M   'P 1'
#
loop_
_entity.id
_entity.type
_entity.pdbx_description
1 polymer ?
#
loop_
_entity_poly.entity_id
_entity_poly.type
_entity_poly.pdbx_seq_one_letter_code
_entity_poly.pdbx_strand_id
1 'polypeptide(L)'
;MTSLHTVSQRVDEYASLTRKLFGTLEALADDKRAASGGEGPKAIIERIIALDAILQKEVDQIEEHQRWQQQILDTEMAIDGCDRAAERLVRTLHQAKMTLEDMLGAKKRLTIRKWKTMVLVDFREYFTDAAGEERPTKKGLSLTKEQWEILKSSIPTIDQAIDELK
;
A
#
# COMPACT_ATOMS: atom_id res chain seq x y z
N MET A 1 -7.88 -22.90 -1.83
CA MET A 1 -7.25 -24.15 -2.33
C MET A 1 -8.25 -25.12 -2.98
N THR A 2 -9.54 -25.06 -2.64
CA THR A 2 -10.60 -25.90 -3.25
C THR A 2 -10.92 -25.55 -4.70
N SER A 3 -10.73 -24.29 -5.16
CA SER A 3 -11.08 -23.90 -6.53
C SER A 3 -10.12 -24.45 -7.59
N LEU A 4 -8.79 -24.36 -7.39
CA LEU A 4 -7.79 -24.87 -8.35
C LEU A 4 -7.88 -26.37 -8.57
N HIS A 5 -8.15 -27.14 -7.52
CA HIS A 5 -8.37 -28.58 -7.63
C HIS A 5 -9.64 -28.89 -8.44
N THR A 6 -10.69 -28.11 -8.23
CA THR A 6 -11.96 -28.24 -8.96
C THR A 6 -11.78 -27.88 -10.44
N VAL A 7 -11.08 -26.78 -10.75
CA VAL A 7 -10.75 -26.37 -12.13
C VAL A 7 -9.93 -27.46 -12.82
N SER A 8 -8.90 -28.00 -12.14
CA SER A 8 -8.09 -29.10 -12.68
C SER A 8 -8.93 -30.33 -13.01
N GLN A 9 -9.82 -30.76 -12.10
CA GLN A 9 -10.72 -31.88 -12.34
C GLN A 9 -11.65 -31.64 -13.53
N ARG A 10 -12.16 -30.41 -13.70
CA ARG A 10 -13.01 -30.06 -14.84
C ARG A 10 -12.25 -30.04 -16.16
N VAL A 11 -10.99 -29.59 -16.16
CA VAL A 11 -10.11 -29.66 -17.35
C VAL A 11 -9.82 -31.12 -17.72
N ASP A 12 -9.58 -31.98 -16.73
CA ASP A 12 -9.40 -33.42 -16.94
C ASP A 12 -10.69 -34.08 -17.49
N GLU A 13 -11.87 -33.68 -16.99
CA GLU A 13 -13.16 -34.12 -17.51
C GLU A 13 -13.38 -33.67 -18.96
N TYR A 14 -13.06 -32.40 -19.27
CA TYR A 14 -13.12 -31.86 -20.63
C TYR A 14 -12.25 -32.70 -21.57
N ALA A 15 -10.98 -32.94 -21.22
CA ALA A 15 -10.05 -33.74 -22.01
C ALA A 15 -10.50 -35.21 -22.19
N SER A 16 -11.18 -35.78 -21.20
CA SER A 16 -11.79 -37.11 -21.27
C SER A 16 -12.97 -37.13 -22.25
N LEU A 17 -13.86 -36.14 -22.16
CA LEU A 17 -15.02 -36.00 -23.05
C LEU A 17 -14.61 -35.76 -24.51
N THR A 18 -13.58 -34.95 -24.75
CA THR A 18 -13.05 -34.73 -26.11
C THR A 18 -12.51 -36.02 -26.70
N ARG A 19 -11.73 -36.80 -25.94
CA ARG A 19 -11.23 -38.12 -26.39
C ARG A 19 -12.38 -39.10 -26.68
N LYS A 20 -13.41 -39.11 -25.82
CA LYS A 20 -14.61 -39.94 -26.00
C LYS A 20 -15.39 -39.53 -27.25
N LEU A 21 -15.52 -38.22 -27.52
CA LEU A 21 -16.18 -37.69 -28.72
C LEU A 21 -15.48 -38.19 -29.99
N PHE A 22 -14.16 -38.02 -30.09
CA PHE A 22 -13.39 -38.49 -31.25
C PHE A 22 -13.55 -39.99 -31.49
N GLY A 23 -13.46 -40.81 -30.43
CA GLY A 23 -13.66 -42.26 -30.55
C GLY A 23 -15.08 -42.64 -30.99
N THR A 24 -16.12 -41.91 -30.54
CA THR A 24 -17.50 -42.17 -31.01
C THR A 24 -17.74 -41.75 -32.45
N LEU A 25 -17.06 -40.69 -32.94
CA LEU A 25 -17.15 -40.24 -34.33
C LEU A 25 -16.44 -41.21 -35.28
N GLU A 26 -15.27 -41.73 -34.90
CA GLU A 26 -14.56 -42.77 -35.65
C GLU A 26 -15.40 -44.06 -35.76
N ALA A 27 -15.98 -44.52 -34.66
CA ALA A 27 -16.86 -45.70 -34.67
C ALA A 27 -18.12 -45.53 -35.55
N LEU A 28 -18.62 -44.30 -35.66
CA LEU A 28 -19.74 -43.94 -36.55
C LEU A 28 -19.34 -43.89 -38.02
N ALA A 29 -18.09 -43.49 -38.32
CA ALA A 29 -17.55 -43.43 -39.68
C ALA A 29 -17.26 -44.82 -40.27
N ASP A 30 -16.89 -45.80 -39.43
CA ASP A 30 -16.57 -47.18 -39.83
C ASP A 30 -17.80 -48.10 -40.05
N ASP A 31 -19.03 -47.56 -40.00
CA ASP A 31 -20.32 -48.26 -40.17
C ASP A 31 -20.52 -49.50 -39.25
N LYS A 32 -19.74 -49.60 -38.16
CA LYS A 32 -20.01 -50.51 -37.05
C LYS A 32 -21.22 -49.99 -36.28
N ARG A 33 -22.43 -50.29 -36.76
CA ARG A 33 -23.62 -50.30 -35.90
C ARG A 33 -23.46 -51.41 -34.87
N ALA A 34 -22.68 -51.16 -33.82
CA ALA A 34 -22.80 -51.91 -32.59
C ALA A 34 -24.01 -51.35 -31.84
N ALA A 35 -25.02 -52.20 -31.71
CA ALA A 35 -26.08 -52.05 -30.74
C ALA A 35 -25.51 -51.73 -29.34
N SER A 36 -26.34 -51.07 -28.52
CA SER A 36 -26.26 -50.88 -27.06
C SER A 36 -25.74 -49.52 -26.54
N GLY A 37 -26.67 -48.75 -25.95
CA GLY A 37 -26.51 -48.00 -24.69
C GLY A 37 -25.52 -46.83 -24.59
N GLY A 38 -24.67 -46.59 -25.57
CA GLY A 38 -23.63 -45.55 -25.52
C GLY A 38 -24.16 -44.13 -25.76
N GLU A 39 -23.67 -43.18 -24.96
CA GLU A 39 -23.93 -41.73 -25.08
C GLU A 39 -23.54 -41.24 -26.49
N GLY A 40 -24.51 -40.74 -27.27
CA GLY A 40 -24.28 -40.31 -28.65
C GLY A 40 -23.40 -39.05 -28.76
N PRO A 41 -22.77 -38.79 -29.92
CA PRO A 41 -21.85 -37.65 -30.10
C PRO A 41 -22.46 -36.30 -29.70
N LYS A 42 -23.75 -36.11 -29.99
CA LYS A 42 -24.49 -34.90 -29.64
C LYS A 42 -24.54 -34.64 -28.13
N ALA A 43 -24.79 -35.68 -27.33
CA ALA A 43 -24.85 -35.56 -25.86
C ALA A 43 -23.47 -35.26 -25.26
N ILE A 44 -22.40 -35.79 -25.86
CA ILE A 44 -21.02 -35.47 -25.45
C ILE A 44 -20.69 -34.01 -25.76
N ILE A 45 -21.08 -33.50 -26.94
CA ILE A 45 -20.91 -32.09 -27.31
C ILE A 45 -21.67 -31.17 -26.36
N GLU A 46 -22.92 -31.49 -26.00
CA GLU A 46 -23.72 -30.71 -25.04
C GLU A 46 -23.04 -30.62 -23.67
N ARG A 47 -22.42 -31.72 -23.18
CA ARG A 47 -21.62 -31.71 -21.94
C ARG A 47 -20.35 -30.88 -22.07
N ILE A 48 -19.64 -30.96 -23.19
CA ILE A 48 -18.44 -30.14 -23.45
C ILE A 48 -18.79 -28.66 -23.41
N ILE A 49 -19.87 -28.23 -24.08
CA ILE A 49 -20.32 -26.83 -24.08
C ILE A 49 -20.69 -26.37 -22.66
N ALA A 50 -21.39 -27.21 -21.90
CA ALA A 50 -21.75 -26.89 -20.52
C ALA A 50 -20.50 -26.74 -19.61
N LEU A 51 -19.51 -27.63 -19.76
CA LEU A 51 -18.23 -27.55 -19.05
C LEU A 51 -17.43 -26.31 -19.46
N ASP A 52 -17.38 -25.97 -20.74
CA ASP A 52 -16.69 -24.79 -21.28
C ASP A 52 -17.24 -23.49 -20.67
N ALA A 53 -18.58 -23.37 -20.59
CA ALA A 53 -19.22 -22.22 -19.96
C ALA A 53 -18.86 -22.08 -18.46
N ILE A 54 -18.73 -23.21 -17.75
CA ILE A 54 -18.32 -23.20 -16.33
C ILE A 54 -16.84 -22.83 -16.21
N LEU A 55 -15.96 -23.43 -17.03
CA LEU A 55 -14.54 -23.16 -17.05
C LEU A 55 -14.27 -21.68 -17.37
N GLN A 56 -14.97 -21.10 -18.35
CA GLN A 56 -14.85 -19.69 -18.69
C GLN A 56 -15.18 -18.80 -17.48
N LYS A 57 -16.27 -19.09 -16.76
CA LYS A 57 -16.65 -18.35 -15.55
C LYS A 57 -15.61 -18.49 -14.44
N GLU A 58 -15.03 -19.67 -14.25
CA GLU A 58 -13.98 -19.90 -13.26
C GLU A 58 -12.68 -19.15 -13.63
N VAL A 59 -12.33 -19.08 -14.93
CA VAL A 59 -11.22 -18.28 -15.44
C VAL A 59 -11.43 -16.79 -15.16
N ASP A 60 -12.60 -16.25 -15.48
CA ASP A 60 -12.91 -14.83 -15.25
C ASP A 60 -12.75 -14.47 -13.75
N GLN A 61 -13.22 -15.34 -12.84
CA GLN A 61 -13.05 -15.16 -11.39
C GLN A 61 -11.57 -15.19 -10.96
N ILE A 62 -10.76 -16.04 -11.59
CA ILE A 62 -9.32 -16.12 -11.31
C ILE A 62 -8.64 -14.83 -11.77
N GLU A 63 -8.97 -14.33 -12.96
CA GLU A 63 -8.42 -13.07 -13.47
C GLU A 63 -8.79 -11.88 -12.58
N GLU A 64 -10.05 -11.79 -12.14
CA GLU A 64 -10.49 -10.75 -11.19
C GLU A 64 -9.73 -10.84 -9.87
N HIS A 65 -9.56 -12.06 -9.34
CA HIS A 65 -8.78 -12.27 -8.11
C HIS A 65 -7.32 -11.85 -8.28
N GLN A 66 -6.69 -12.17 -9.41
CA GLN A 66 -5.32 -11.75 -9.72
C GLN A 66 -5.19 -10.23 -9.81
N ARG A 67 -6.15 -9.55 -10.45
CA ARG A 67 -6.18 -8.07 -10.48
C ARG A 67 -6.28 -7.48 -9.09
N TRP A 68 -7.15 -8.04 -8.24
CA TRP A 68 -7.29 -7.61 -6.86
C TRP A 68 -6.00 -7.81 -6.04
N GLN A 69 -5.34 -8.96 -6.21
CA GLN A 69 -4.03 -9.22 -5.58
C GLN A 69 -2.96 -8.20 -6.02
N GLN A 70 -2.92 -7.84 -7.31
CA GLN A 70 -2.00 -6.82 -7.79
C GLN A 70 -2.28 -5.45 -7.17
N GLN A 71 -3.56 -5.06 -7.06
CA GLN A 71 -3.94 -3.80 -6.41
C GLN A 71 -3.57 -3.76 -4.92
N ILE A 72 -3.70 -4.89 -4.21
CA ILE A 72 -3.23 -5.00 -2.82
C ILE A 72 -1.73 -4.72 -2.75
N LEU A 73 -0.93 -5.40 -3.60
CA LEU A 73 0.52 -5.25 -3.61
C LEU A 73 0.95 -3.80 -3.91
N ASP A 74 0.32 -3.16 -4.90
CA ASP A 74 0.59 -1.76 -5.24
C ASP A 74 0.27 -0.82 -4.06
N THR A 75 -0.82 -1.11 -3.34
CA THR A 75 -1.22 -0.35 -2.14
C THR A 75 -0.23 -0.55 -0.99
N GLU A 76 0.21 -1.78 -0.75
CA GLU A 76 1.23 -2.10 0.25
C GLU A 76 2.54 -1.38 -0.05
N MET A 77 2.98 -1.37 -1.32
CA MET A 77 4.17 -0.60 -1.74
C MET A 77 4.03 0.90 -1.48
N ALA A 78 2.83 1.46 -1.67
CA ALA A 78 2.56 2.86 -1.38
C ALA A 78 2.61 3.16 0.13
N ILE A 79 2.07 2.27 0.96
CA ILE A 79 2.12 2.37 2.43
C ILE A 79 3.57 2.31 2.91
N ASP A 80 4.35 1.33 2.46
CA ASP A 80 5.78 1.21 2.76
C ASP A 80 6.57 2.47 2.35
N GLY A 81 6.20 3.08 1.22
CA GLY A 81 6.75 4.35 0.77
C GLY A 81 6.50 5.48 1.77
N CYS A 82 5.28 5.56 2.30
CA CYS A 82 4.89 6.54 3.30
C CYS A 82 5.62 6.33 4.64
N ASP A 83 5.74 5.08 5.08
CA ASP A 83 6.42 4.74 6.33
C ASP A 83 7.90 5.11 6.28
N ARG A 84 8.60 4.77 5.18
CA ARG A 84 9.99 5.20 4.97
C ARG A 84 10.15 6.72 4.97
N ALA A 85 9.19 7.44 4.40
CA ALA A 85 9.21 8.90 4.42
C ALA A 85 8.99 9.46 5.84
N ALA A 86 8.06 8.88 6.60
CA ALA A 86 7.80 9.24 7.99
C ALA A 86 9.01 9.00 8.88
N GLU A 87 9.66 7.84 8.76
CA GLU A 87 10.89 7.53 9.50
C GLU A 87 12.02 8.53 9.21
N ARG A 88 12.20 8.89 7.94
CA ARG A 88 13.19 9.89 7.54
C ARG A 88 12.91 11.24 8.20
N LEU A 89 11.66 11.68 8.19
CA LEU A 89 11.25 12.93 8.83
C LEU A 89 11.50 12.89 10.34
N VAL A 90 11.14 11.81 11.01
CA VAL A 90 11.37 11.64 12.46
C VAL A 90 12.85 11.72 12.80
N ARG A 91 13.71 11.04 12.03
CA ARG A 91 15.17 11.10 12.22
C ARG A 91 15.71 12.52 12.03
N THR A 92 15.32 13.20 10.97
CA THR A 92 15.77 14.58 10.70
C THR A 92 15.31 15.54 11.79
N LEU A 93 14.06 15.42 12.25
CA LEU A 93 13.53 16.23 13.35
C LEU A 93 14.24 15.95 14.67
N HIS A 94 14.54 14.69 14.96
CA HIS A 94 15.31 14.32 16.15
C HIS A 94 16.72 14.90 16.11
N GLN A 95 17.40 14.82 14.97
CA GLN A 95 18.74 15.40 14.80
C GLN A 95 18.71 16.93 14.97
N ALA A 96 17.75 17.61 14.32
CA ALA A 96 17.59 19.05 14.44
C ALA A 96 17.31 19.46 15.89
N LYS A 97 16.48 18.69 16.62
CA LYS A 97 16.22 18.91 18.04
C LYS A 97 17.51 18.81 18.86
N MET A 98 18.29 17.74 18.70
CA MET A 98 19.55 17.53 19.44
C MET A 98 20.54 18.69 19.19
N THR A 99 20.73 19.09 17.93
CA THR A 99 21.61 20.20 17.58
C THR A 99 21.15 21.52 18.21
N LEU A 100 19.84 21.79 18.23
CA LEU A 100 19.32 23.02 18.83
C LEU A 100 19.40 23.02 20.36
N GLU A 101 19.18 21.89 21.02
CA GLU A 101 19.34 21.77 22.47
C GLU A 101 20.79 22.01 22.91
N ASP A 102 21.76 21.51 22.14
CA ASP A 102 23.19 21.77 22.36
C ASP A 102 23.54 23.25 22.21
N MET A 103 23.08 23.89 21.13
CA MET A 103 23.40 25.30 20.83
C MET A 103 22.70 26.32 21.73
N LEU A 104 21.44 26.07 22.13
CA LEU A 104 20.64 27.03 22.90
C LEU A 104 20.81 26.89 24.43
N GLY A 105 21.42 25.80 24.88
CA GLY A 105 21.59 25.43 26.27
C GLY A 105 20.38 24.68 26.84
N ALA A 106 20.61 23.83 27.86
CA ALA A 106 19.65 22.83 28.35
C ALA A 106 18.24 23.34 28.74
N LYS A 107 18.09 24.63 29.02
CA LYS A 107 16.81 25.24 29.42
C LYS A 107 15.99 25.77 28.25
N LYS A 108 16.52 25.87 27.02
CA LYS A 108 15.80 26.43 25.88
C LYS A 108 15.50 25.35 24.86
N ARG A 109 14.28 25.35 24.31
CA ARG A 109 13.81 24.35 23.37
C ARG A 109 13.17 24.98 22.16
N LEU A 110 13.42 24.37 21.01
CA LEU A 110 12.62 24.54 19.81
C LEU A 110 11.70 23.33 19.64
N THR A 111 10.41 23.56 19.54
CA THR A 111 9.42 22.51 19.32
C THR A 111 8.47 22.88 18.19
N ILE A 112 8.20 21.93 17.30
CA ILE A 112 7.14 22.05 16.30
C ILE A 112 5.90 21.37 16.88
N ARG A 113 4.79 22.09 17.00
CA ARG A 113 3.53 21.52 17.49
C ARG A 113 2.35 21.91 16.61
N LYS A 114 1.32 21.07 16.63
CA LYS A 114 0.02 21.36 16.02
C LYS A 114 -0.95 21.85 17.08
N TRP A 115 -1.52 23.03 16.88
CA TRP A 115 -2.59 23.57 17.71
C TRP A 115 -3.84 23.77 16.86
N LYS A 116 -4.87 22.94 17.10
CA LYS A 116 -6.05 22.83 16.24
C LYS A 116 -5.64 22.54 14.78
N THR A 117 -5.82 23.49 13.88
CA THR A 117 -5.47 23.39 12.46
C THR A 117 -4.14 24.07 12.11
N MET A 118 -3.50 24.77 13.05
CA MET A 118 -2.28 25.54 12.82
C MET A 118 -1.04 24.77 13.25
N VAL A 119 0.03 24.88 12.46
CA VAL A 119 1.38 24.42 12.84
C VAL A 119 2.14 25.61 13.40
N LEU A 120 2.71 25.43 14.59
CA LEU A 120 3.46 26.46 15.31
C LEU A 120 4.89 26.00 15.55
N VAL A 121 5.83 26.93 15.36
CA VAL A 121 7.25 26.78 15.72
C VAL A 121 7.47 27.56 17.01
N ASP A 122 7.64 26.83 18.12
CA ASP A 122 7.78 27.39 19.45
C ASP A 122 9.25 27.40 19.87
N PHE A 123 9.74 28.58 20.23
CA PHE A 123 10.99 28.81 20.94
C PHE A 123 10.65 29.10 22.40
N ARG A 124 11.03 28.25 23.35
CA ARG A 124 10.61 28.43 24.75
C ARG A 124 11.68 28.04 25.74
N GLU A 125 11.82 28.85 26.79
CA GLU A 125 12.63 28.51 27.95
C GLU A 125 11.79 27.70 28.94
N TYR A 126 12.40 26.65 29.48
CA TYR A 126 11.83 25.72 30.46
C TYR A 126 12.58 25.86 31.79
N PHE A 127 11.88 25.55 32.88
CA PHE A 127 12.43 25.42 34.21
C PHE A 127 12.03 24.07 34.81
N THR A 128 12.87 23.54 35.69
CA THR A 128 12.54 22.35 36.47
C THR A 128 11.78 22.79 37.72
N ASP A 129 10.58 22.25 37.91
CA ASP A 129 9.80 22.51 39.12
C ASP A 129 10.32 21.68 40.32
N ALA A 130 9.74 21.91 41.50
CA ALA A 130 10.16 21.23 42.73
C ALA A 130 9.94 19.70 42.70
N ALA A 131 9.11 19.19 41.78
CA ALA A 131 8.88 17.77 41.57
C ALA A 131 9.87 17.15 40.57
N GLY A 132 10.77 17.95 39.98
CA GLY A 132 11.69 17.50 38.94
C GLY A 132 11.12 17.54 37.53
N GLU A 133 9.90 18.06 37.34
CA GLU A 133 9.23 18.11 36.04
C GLU A 133 9.62 19.40 35.29
N GLU A 134 9.82 19.29 33.97
CA GLU A 134 10.16 20.45 33.15
C GLU A 134 8.92 21.19 32.67
N ARG A 135 8.83 22.46 33.04
CA ARG A 135 7.70 23.34 32.77
C ARG A 135 8.10 24.50 31.86
N PRO A 136 7.27 24.86 30.87
CA PRO A 136 7.55 26.03 30.04
C PRO A 136 7.38 27.32 30.86
N THR A 137 8.27 28.28 30.62
CA THR A 137 8.15 29.63 31.18
C THR A 137 7.33 30.54 30.25
N LYS A 138 6.99 31.73 30.75
CA LYS A 138 6.42 32.81 29.93
C LYS A 138 7.41 33.34 28.89
N LYS A 139 8.73 33.11 29.06
CA LYS A 139 9.76 33.53 28.12
C LYS A 139 9.80 32.59 26.92
N GLY A 140 9.34 33.08 25.78
CA GLY A 140 9.36 32.34 24.53
C GLY A 140 8.52 33.00 23.44
N LEU A 141 8.74 32.57 22.21
CA LEU A 141 8.06 33.04 21.01
C LEU A 141 7.41 31.85 20.30
N SER A 142 6.19 32.05 19.81
CA SER A 142 5.44 31.05 19.05
C SER A 142 5.16 31.63 17.67
N LEU A 143 5.82 31.10 16.64
CA LEU A 143 5.66 31.55 15.26
C LEU A 143 4.66 30.67 14.53
N THR A 144 3.79 31.28 13.72
CA THR A 144 3.02 30.51 12.73
C THR A 144 3.92 30.03 11.61
N LYS A 145 3.42 29.08 10.80
CA LYS A 145 4.14 28.60 9.61
C LYS A 145 4.53 29.77 8.69
N GLU A 146 3.63 30.71 8.45
CA GLU A 146 3.85 31.85 7.56
C GLU A 146 4.94 32.78 8.12
N GLN A 147 4.91 33.05 9.43
CA GLN A 147 5.94 33.87 10.09
C GLN A 147 7.31 33.19 10.07
N TRP A 148 7.35 31.86 10.21
CA TRP A 148 8.58 31.07 10.09
C TRP A 148 9.19 31.15 8.69
N GLU A 149 8.37 31.06 7.64
CA GLU A 149 8.86 31.21 6.26
C GLU A 149 9.46 32.60 6.00
N ILE A 150 8.82 33.67 6.49
CA ILE A 150 9.33 35.04 6.39
C ILE A 150 10.66 35.19 7.16
N LEU A 151 10.76 34.61 8.36
CA LEU A 151 12.00 34.63 9.12
C LEU A 151 13.13 33.96 8.33
N LYS A 152 12.89 32.77 7.75
CA LYS A 152 13.87 32.07 6.93
C LYS A 152 14.32 32.88 5.71
N SER A 153 13.40 33.54 5.01
CA SER A 153 13.77 34.38 3.86
C SER A 153 14.54 35.64 4.26
N SER A 154 14.43 36.06 5.52
CA SER A 154 15.11 37.24 6.07
C SER A 154 16.49 36.91 6.69
N ILE A 155 16.83 35.64 6.90
CA ILE A 155 18.12 35.22 7.49
C ILE A 155 19.33 35.88 6.79
N PRO A 156 19.43 35.93 5.45
CA PRO A 156 20.59 36.52 4.79
C PRO A 156 20.78 38.00 5.14
N THR A 157 19.69 38.76 5.24
CA THR A 157 19.72 40.17 5.62
C THR A 157 20.10 40.35 7.09
N ILE A 158 19.63 39.46 7.96
CA ILE A 158 20.01 39.44 9.38
C ILE A 158 21.49 39.12 9.53
N ASP A 159 22.01 38.13 8.80
CA ASP A 159 23.42 37.73 8.82
C ASP A 159 24.32 38.89 8.37
N GLN A 160 23.95 39.58 7.28
CA GLN A 160 24.65 40.79 6.84
C GLN A 160 24.69 41.86 7.94
N ALA A 161 23.55 42.15 8.56
CA ALA A 161 23.47 43.15 9.62
C ALA A 161 24.30 42.75 10.87
N ILE A 162 24.39 41.46 11.20
CA ILE A 162 25.25 40.96 12.28
C ILE A 162 26.73 41.18 11.94
N ASP A 163 27.13 40.87 10.70
CA ASP A 163 28.51 41.03 10.27
C ASP A 163 28.94 42.50 10.17
N GLU A 164 28.02 43.41 9.85
CA GLU A 164 28.26 44.86 9.90
C GLU A 164 28.41 45.40 11.34
N LEU A 165 27.88 44.70 12.34
CA LEU A 165 27.96 45.06 13.76
C LEU A 165 29.14 44.42 14.50
N LYS A 166 29.91 43.53 13.84
CA LYS A 166 31.15 42.94 14.37
C LYS A 166 32.36 43.82 14.05
#